data_AF-A0A2D7FHP1-F1
#
_entry.id   AF-A0A2D7FHP1-F1
#
_cell.length_a   1.000
_cell.length_b   1.000
_cell.length_c   1.000
_cell.angle_alpha   90.00
_cell.angle_beta   90.00
_cell.angle_gamma   90.00
#
_symmetry.space_group_name_H-M   'P 1'
#
loop_
_entity.id
_entity.type
_entity.pdbx_description
1 polymer ?
#
loop_
_entity_poly.entity_id
_entity_poly.type
_entity_poly.pdbx_seq_one_letter_code
_entity_poly.pdbx_strand_id
1 'polypeptide(L)'
;MTSEVRKLLGQRSPFNDEGPRPLTRENVDQEPYPVEALGDLQEAVGAIHEHTHAPLAICAQSVLGALSLVLQGHVDIRLPTGSRRPLSLFLITIAESGARKSAVDGHALKPIYDFEKQLQEQYDRDHLQYVNQRALWDLDRKQILKESQSKKKRVEAENDLHALGDEPEAPLIPMLVCPEPTFEGYCKLTAVGQPSMGIYSAEGGSFIGGYGMSADHRLRTAAGLSSLWDGDPIKRVRVTDGTTILPGRRLSLHLMAQPEV
;
A
#
# COMPACT_ATOMS: atom_id res chain seq x y z
N MET A 1 41.79 46.40 -6.48
CA MET A 1 40.42 46.07 -6.96
C MET A 1 40.34 46.41 -8.44
N THR A 2 40.02 45.44 -9.28
CA THR A 2 39.83 45.59 -10.73
C THR A 2 38.64 46.51 -11.05
N SER A 3 38.68 47.23 -12.19
CA SER A 3 37.66 48.21 -12.58
C SER A 3 36.24 47.61 -12.69
N GLU A 4 36.17 46.31 -13.00
CA GLU A 4 34.95 45.50 -13.02
C GLU A 4 34.25 45.43 -11.66
N VAL A 5 35.00 45.28 -10.57
CA VAL A 5 34.44 45.21 -9.21
C VAL A 5 33.81 46.55 -8.83
N ARG A 6 34.41 47.68 -9.25
CA ARG A 6 33.85 49.02 -9.03
C ARG A 6 32.56 49.24 -9.79
N LYS A 7 32.47 48.75 -11.03
CA LYS A 7 31.27 48.85 -11.86
C LYS A 7 30.11 48.05 -11.28
N LEU A 8 30.38 46.84 -10.78
CA LEU A 8 29.41 45.99 -10.09
C LEU A 8 28.94 46.59 -8.76
N LEU A 9 29.82 47.28 -8.03
CA LEU A 9 29.45 47.98 -6.80
C LEU A 9 28.56 49.21 -7.05
N GLY A 10 28.77 49.92 -8.17
CA GLY A 10 27.97 51.09 -8.55
C GLY A 10 26.56 50.77 -9.08
N GLN A 11 26.27 49.52 -9.41
CA GLN A 11 24.96 49.04 -9.87
C GLN A 11 24.17 48.31 -8.78
N ARG A 12 24.65 48.28 -7.53
CA ARG A 12 23.92 47.62 -6.45
C ARG A 12 22.69 48.45 -6.10
N SER A 13 21.51 47.82 -6.21
CA SER A 13 20.32 48.31 -5.53
C SER A 13 20.65 48.51 -4.04
N PRO A 14 20.19 49.62 -3.42
CA PRO A 14 20.40 49.83 -1.99
C PRO A 14 19.92 48.61 -1.21
N PHE A 15 20.69 48.19 -0.21
CA PHE A 15 20.28 47.12 0.69
C PHE A 15 18.98 47.55 1.35
N ASN A 16 17.90 46.84 1.02
CA ASN A 16 16.62 47.01 1.67
C ASN A 16 16.63 46.14 2.92
N ASP A 17 16.71 46.77 4.09
CA ASP A 17 16.56 46.06 5.36
C ASP A 17 15.09 45.66 5.50
N GLU A 18 14.75 44.45 5.05
CA GLU A 18 13.40 43.89 5.11
C GLU A 18 12.92 43.61 6.56
N GLY A 19 13.72 43.98 7.56
CA GLY A 19 13.47 43.66 8.96
C GLY A 19 13.58 42.15 9.24
N PRO A 20 13.42 41.75 10.51
CA PRO A 20 13.37 40.34 10.87
C PRO A 20 12.13 39.71 10.22
N ARG A 21 12.34 38.77 9.30
CA ARG A 21 11.25 37.95 8.76
C ARG A 21 10.61 37.18 9.92
N PRO A 22 9.27 37.20 10.06
CA PRO A 22 8.58 36.46 11.10
C PRO A 22 8.99 34.97 11.08
N LEU A 23 9.21 34.37 12.25
CA LEU A 23 9.51 32.95 12.38
C LEU A 23 8.35 32.06 11.88
N THR A 24 7.14 32.60 11.92
CA THR A 24 5.91 31.99 11.42
C THR A 24 5.58 32.54 10.05
N ARG A 25 5.41 31.68 9.05
CA ARG A 25 4.80 32.07 7.77
C ARG A 25 3.44 32.73 8.05
N GLU A 26 3.15 33.84 7.39
CA GLU A 26 1.78 34.34 7.32
C GLU A 26 0.89 33.23 6.77
N ASN A 27 -0.22 32.93 7.45
CA ASN A 27 -1.25 32.04 6.93
C ASN A 27 -1.87 32.72 5.72
N VAL A 28 -1.36 32.41 4.54
CA VAL A 28 -2.04 32.73 3.29
C VAL A 28 -3.32 31.91 3.28
N ASP A 29 -4.47 32.56 3.08
CA ASP A 29 -5.74 31.86 2.88
C ASP A 29 -5.53 30.76 1.83
N GLN A 30 -5.76 29.51 2.22
CA GLN A 30 -5.53 28.37 1.32
C GLN A 30 -6.52 28.45 0.16
N GLU A 31 -6.03 28.27 -1.07
CA GLU A 31 -6.91 28.15 -2.22
C GLU A 31 -7.93 27.02 -2.00
N PRO A 32 -9.22 27.22 -2.34
CA PRO A 32 -10.23 26.18 -2.22
C PRO A 32 -9.83 24.91 -2.98
N TYR A 33 -10.12 23.75 -2.40
CA TYR A 33 -9.86 22.48 -3.07
C TYR A 33 -10.67 22.38 -4.38
N PRO A 34 -10.06 22.02 -5.52
CA PRO A 34 -10.71 22.07 -6.82
C PRO A 34 -11.63 20.85 -7.05
N VAL A 35 -12.78 20.82 -6.37
CA VAL A 35 -13.71 19.67 -6.44
C VAL A 35 -14.22 19.41 -7.86
N GLU A 36 -14.43 20.46 -8.65
CA GLU A 36 -14.84 20.36 -10.06
C GLU A 36 -13.84 19.56 -10.93
N ALA A 37 -12.56 19.52 -10.54
CA ALA A 37 -11.54 18.76 -11.26
C ALA A 37 -11.63 17.24 -11.02
N LEU A 38 -12.46 16.79 -10.08
CA LEU A 38 -12.66 15.38 -9.77
C LEU A 38 -13.62 14.67 -10.73
N GLY A 39 -14.30 15.41 -11.61
CA GLY A 39 -15.28 14.86 -12.55
C GLY A 39 -16.38 14.09 -11.83
N ASP A 40 -16.66 12.87 -12.26
CA ASP A 40 -17.75 12.04 -11.70
C ASP A 40 -17.61 11.75 -10.20
N LEU A 41 -16.41 11.90 -9.62
CA LEU A 41 -16.19 11.72 -8.18
C LEU A 41 -16.69 12.89 -7.34
N GLN A 42 -17.00 14.04 -7.94
CA GLN A 42 -17.50 15.23 -7.25
C GLN A 42 -18.77 14.93 -6.43
N GLU A 43 -19.69 14.13 -6.95
CA GLU A 43 -20.94 13.80 -6.26
C GLU A 43 -20.68 13.01 -4.98
N ALA A 44 -19.83 11.99 -5.04
CA ALA A 44 -19.46 11.19 -3.87
C ALA A 44 -18.74 12.03 -2.81
N VAL A 45 -17.82 12.90 -3.24
CA VAL A 45 -17.09 13.81 -2.35
C VAL A 45 -18.03 14.83 -1.69
N GLY A 46 -18.94 15.41 -2.47
CA GLY A 46 -19.97 16.33 -2.01
C GLY A 46 -20.90 15.68 -0.98
N ALA A 47 -21.40 14.49 -1.26
CA ALA A 47 -22.27 13.75 -0.34
C ALA A 47 -21.58 13.43 1.00
N ILE A 48 -20.31 12.99 0.98
CA ILE A 48 -19.56 12.74 2.22
C ILE A 48 -19.30 14.05 2.97
N HIS A 49 -18.98 15.14 2.26
CA HIS A 49 -18.82 16.47 2.86
C HIS A 49 -20.12 16.95 3.52
N GLU A 50 -21.26 16.85 2.85
CA GLU A 50 -22.56 17.24 3.39
C GLU A 50 -22.92 16.44 4.64
N HIS A 51 -22.60 15.15 4.66
CA HIS A 51 -22.92 14.28 5.79
C HIS A 51 -21.99 14.46 7.00
N THR A 52 -20.69 14.64 6.76
CA THR A 52 -19.68 14.67 7.84
C THR A 52 -19.27 16.08 8.25
N HIS A 53 -19.55 17.08 7.41
CA HIS A 53 -19.02 18.44 7.48
C HIS A 53 -17.48 18.52 7.50
N ALA A 54 -16.80 17.47 7.05
CA ALA A 54 -15.34 17.46 6.92
C ALA A 54 -14.88 18.34 5.74
N PRO A 55 -13.67 18.92 5.75
CA PRO A 55 -13.15 19.66 4.61
C PRO A 55 -13.19 18.86 3.29
N LEU A 56 -13.61 19.49 2.20
CA LEU A 56 -13.72 18.86 0.87
C LEU A 56 -12.42 18.16 0.43
N ALA A 57 -11.26 18.74 0.78
CA ALA A 57 -9.96 18.15 0.51
C ALA A 57 -9.78 16.77 1.16
N ILE A 58 -10.24 16.59 2.40
CA ILE A 58 -10.17 15.31 3.13
C ILE A 58 -11.12 14.30 2.50
N CYS A 59 -12.36 14.71 2.17
CA CYS A 59 -13.33 13.86 1.47
C CYS A 59 -12.81 13.38 0.12
N ALA A 60 -12.26 14.28 -0.70
CA ALA A 60 -11.66 13.96 -1.98
C ALA A 60 -10.49 12.98 -1.82
N GLN A 61 -9.66 13.20 -0.81
CA GLN A 61 -8.53 12.33 -0.51
C GLN A 61 -8.95 10.89 -0.19
N SER A 62 -9.92 10.70 0.70
CA SER A 62 -10.42 9.36 1.05
C SER A 62 -11.08 8.66 -0.14
N VAL A 63 -11.84 9.39 -0.98
CA VAL A 63 -12.47 8.84 -2.18
C VAL A 63 -11.41 8.41 -3.21
N LEU A 64 -10.41 9.24 -3.48
CA LEU A 64 -9.29 8.88 -4.36
C LEU A 64 -8.48 7.70 -3.83
N GLY A 65 -8.27 7.66 -2.51
CA GLY A 65 -7.66 6.53 -1.83
C GLY A 65 -8.46 5.25 -2.09
N ALA A 66 -9.76 5.24 -1.81
CA ALA A 66 -10.61 4.07 -2.03
C ALA A 66 -10.57 3.60 -3.50
N LEU A 67 -10.69 4.54 -4.45
CA LEU A 67 -10.68 4.23 -5.88
C LEU A 67 -9.34 3.64 -6.34
N SER A 68 -8.22 4.17 -5.83
CA SER A 68 -6.89 3.65 -6.10
C SER A 68 -6.78 2.17 -5.72
N LEU A 69 -7.26 1.79 -4.53
CA LEU A 69 -7.21 0.39 -4.08
C LEU A 69 -8.03 -0.54 -4.98
N VAL A 70 -9.22 -0.08 -5.39
CA VAL A 70 -10.09 -0.85 -6.29
C VAL A 70 -9.45 -1.02 -7.67
N LEU A 71 -8.89 0.04 -8.26
CA LEU A 71 -8.45 0.02 -9.66
C LEU A 71 -7.01 -0.49 -9.87
N GLN A 72 -6.11 -0.31 -8.90
CA GLN A 72 -4.68 -0.62 -9.07
C GLN A 72 -4.40 -2.08 -9.46
N GLY A 73 -5.29 -3.01 -9.09
CA GLY A 73 -5.18 -4.43 -9.43
C GLY A 73 -5.63 -4.79 -10.84
N HIS A 74 -6.31 -3.87 -11.54
CA HIS A 74 -6.97 -4.15 -12.81
C HIS A 74 -6.34 -3.43 -14.01
N VAL A 75 -5.79 -2.23 -13.80
CA VAL A 75 -5.37 -1.36 -14.89
C VAL A 75 -4.03 -0.71 -14.60
N ASP A 76 -3.16 -0.71 -15.61
CA ASP A 76 -1.96 0.11 -15.67
C ASP A 76 -2.17 1.26 -16.67
N ILE A 77 -1.64 2.43 -16.37
CA ILE A 77 -1.57 3.55 -17.31
C ILE A 77 -0.31 3.46 -18.16
N ARG A 78 -0.41 3.92 -19.41
CA ARG A 78 0.75 4.11 -20.28
C ARG A 78 1.16 5.58 -20.26
N LEU A 79 2.36 5.85 -19.77
CA LEU A 79 2.93 7.19 -19.78
C LEU A 79 3.32 7.59 -21.22
N PRO A 80 3.42 8.90 -21.53
CA PRO A 80 3.90 9.38 -22.83
C PRO A 80 5.28 8.84 -23.22
N THR A 81 6.10 8.47 -22.23
CA THR A 81 7.41 7.83 -22.40
C THR A 81 7.35 6.35 -22.82
N GLY A 82 6.14 5.77 -22.87
CA GLY A 82 5.90 4.37 -23.22
C GLY A 82 5.94 3.39 -22.05
N SER A 83 6.42 3.81 -20.87
CA SER A 83 6.40 2.96 -19.67
C SER A 83 4.97 2.74 -19.15
N ARG A 84 4.76 1.58 -18.53
CA ARG A 84 3.51 1.26 -17.83
C ARG A 84 3.70 1.49 -16.32
N ARG A 85 2.68 2.04 -15.68
CA ARG A 85 2.66 2.30 -14.23
C ARG A 85 1.30 1.91 -13.66
N PRO A 86 1.26 1.36 -12.43
CA PRO A 86 0.00 1.07 -11.78
C PRO A 86 -0.78 2.35 -11.48
N LEU A 87 -2.08 2.21 -11.26
CA LEU A 87 -2.95 3.28 -10.75
C LEU A 87 -2.83 3.51 -9.23
N SER A 88 -1.78 2.96 -8.60
CA SER A 88 -1.49 3.09 -7.19
C SER A 88 -1.20 4.54 -6.81
N LEU A 89 -1.94 5.05 -5.82
CA LEU A 89 -1.75 6.37 -5.23
C LEU A 89 -1.16 6.26 -3.83
N PHE A 90 -0.20 7.14 -3.53
CA PHE A 90 0.42 7.29 -2.21
C PHE A 90 0.07 8.69 -1.71
N LEU A 91 -0.85 8.74 -0.77
CA LEU A 91 -1.52 9.95 -0.35
C LEU A 91 -1.28 10.18 1.14
N ILE A 92 -0.83 11.38 1.49
CA ILE A 92 -0.60 11.79 2.87
C ILE A 92 -1.34 13.10 3.08
N THR A 93 -2.22 13.12 4.08
CA THR A 93 -3.00 14.29 4.47
C THR A 93 -2.60 14.71 5.88
N ILE A 94 -2.25 15.99 6.06
CA ILE A 94 -2.05 16.56 7.38
C ILE A 94 -3.35 17.23 7.81
N ALA A 95 -3.95 16.74 8.89
CA ALA A 95 -5.21 17.26 9.39
C ALA A 95 -5.28 17.20 10.91
N GLU A 96 -5.77 18.27 11.51
CA GLU A 96 -5.92 18.43 12.96
C GLU A 96 -6.83 17.37 13.58
N SER A 97 -6.71 17.20 14.90
CA SER A 97 -7.67 16.41 15.66
C SER A 97 -9.09 16.98 15.47
N GLY A 98 -10.09 16.12 15.36
CA GLY A 98 -11.48 16.54 15.12
C GLY A 98 -11.85 16.84 13.66
N ALA A 99 -10.91 16.78 12.71
CA ALA A 99 -11.17 16.98 11.27
C ALA A 99 -12.01 15.88 10.58
N ARG A 100 -12.72 15.04 11.36
CA ARG A 100 -13.61 13.97 10.89
C ARG A 100 -12.96 12.91 9.99
N LYS A 101 -11.63 12.81 9.97
CA LYS A 101 -10.82 11.83 9.21
C LYS A 101 -11.43 10.42 9.18
N SER A 102 -11.58 9.79 10.35
CA SER A 102 -12.08 8.42 10.46
C SER A 102 -13.53 8.25 10.00
N ALA A 103 -14.37 9.30 10.13
CA ALA A 103 -15.74 9.26 9.63
C ALA A 103 -15.76 9.30 8.10
N VAL A 104 -14.98 10.19 7.49
CA VAL A 104 -14.82 10.27 6.03
C VAL A 104 -14.30 8.96 5.46
N ASP A 105 -13.21 8.41 6.02
CA ASP A 105 -12.66 7.11 5.62
C ASP A 105 -13.69 5.99 5.78
N GLY A 106 -14.46 6.00 6.87
CA GLY A 106 -15.53 5.03 7.10
C GLY A 106 -16.57 5.02 5.98
N HIS A 107 -16.94 6.18 5.43
CA HIS A 107 -17.85 6.26 4.28
C HIS A 107 -17.19 5.83 2.98
N ALA A 108 -15.99 6.36 2.68
CA ALA A 108 -15.31 6.09 1.40
C ALA A 108 -14.86 4.62 1.27
N LEU A 109 -14.40 4.00 2.37
CA LEU A 109 -13.87 2.64 2.39
C LEU A 109 -14.93 1.57 2.69
N LYS A 110 -16.16 1.97 3.06
CA LYS A 110 -17.23 1.01 3.39
C LYS A 110 -17.40 -0.11 2.34
N PRO A 111 -17.47 0.17 1.02
CA PRO A 111 -17.59 -0.89 0.02
C PRO A 111 -16.41 -1.87 0.01
N ILE A 112 -15.20 -1.38 0.30
CA ILE A 112 -13.98 -2.21 0.39
C ILE A 112 -14.06 -3.10 1.63
N TYR A 113 -14.47 -2.57 2.78
CA TYR A 113 -14.63 -3.38 4.00
C TYR A 113 -15.75 -4.41 3.87
N ASP A 114 -16.86 -4.05 3.22
CA ASP A 114 -17.95 -4.99 2.95
C ASP A 114 -17.47 -6.13 2.02
N PHE A 115 -16.63 -5.83 1.03
CA PHE A 115 -16.02 -6.83 0.15
C PHE A 115 -14.95 -7.68 0.87
N GLU A 116 -14.10 -7.08 1.69
CA GLU A 116 -13.12 -7.80 2.52
C GLU A 116 -13.81 -8.81 3.45
N LYS A 117 -14.95 -8.44 4.04
CA LYS A 117 -15.78 -9.37 4.82
C LYS A 117 -16.29 -10.54 3.99
N GLN A 118 -16.74 -10.31 2.76
CA GLN A 118 -17.16 -11.40 1.85
C GLN A 118 -15.99 -12.33 1.52
N LEU A 119 -14.79 -11.78 1.29
CA LEU A 119 -13.57 -12.57 1.09
C LEU A 119 -13.23 -13.40 2.34
N GLN A 120 -13.41 -12.84 3.54
CA GLN A 120 -13.19 -13.58 4.79
C GLN A 120 -14.14 -14.77 4.92
N GLU A 121 -15.44 -14.56 4.66
CA GLU A 121 -16.42 -15.63 4.71
C GLU A 121 -16.13 -16.74 3.68
N GLN A 122 -15.63 -16.38 2.50
CA GLN A 122 -15.19 -17.35 1.49
C GLN A 122 -13.92 -18.09 1.94
N TYR A 123 -12.93 -17.36 2.45
CA TYR A 123 -11.70 -17.94 2.97
C TYR A 123 -11.96 -18.94 4.07
N ASP A 124 -12.85 -18.65 5.02
CA ASP A 124 -13.14 -19.57 6.14
C ASP A 124 -13.71 -20.91 5.65
N ARG A 125 -14.54 -20.88 4.60
CA ARG A 125 -15.07 -22.10 3.95
C ARG A 125 -13.95 -22.87 3.24
N ASP A 126 -13.20 -22.18 2.40
CA ASP A 126 -12.17 -22.80 1.56
C ASP A 126 -10.98 -23.30 2.39
N HIS A 127 -10.64 -22.60 3.47
CA HIS A 127 -9.54 -22.96 4.34
C HIS A 127 -9.83 -24.26 5.09
N LEU A 128 -11.06 -24.47 5.55
CA LEU A 128 -11.45 -25.75 6.15
C LEU A 128 -11.32 -26.90 5.13
N GLN A 129 -11.79 -26.69 3.91
CA GLN A 129 -11.66 -27.67 2.83
C GLN A 129 -10.19 -27.97 2.52
N TYR A 130 -9.37 -26.92 2.38
CA TYR A 130 -7.94 -27.02 2.17
C TYR A 130 -7.24 -27.81 3.28
N VAL A 131 -7.51 -27.52 4.55
CA VAL A 131 -6.90 -28.24 5.69
C VAL A 131 -7.18 -29.74 5.61
N ASN A 132 -8.42 -30.11 5.30
CA ASN A 132 -8.81 -31.52 5.18
C ASN A 132 -8.12 -32.19 3.98
N GLN A 133 -8.14 -31.55 2.81
CA GLN A 133 -7.49 -32.07 1.60
C GLN A 133 -5.98 -32.20 1.79
N ARG A 134 -5.35 -31.20 2.41
CA ARG A 134 -3.93 -31.20 2.74
C ARG A 134 -3.55 -32.33 3.68
N ALA A 135 -4.37 -32.58 4.71
CA ALA A 135 -4.15 -33.67 5.65
C ALA A 135 -4.21 -35.05 4.97
N LEU A 136 -5.19 -35.26 4.07
CA LEU A 136 -5.29 -36.50 3.30
C LEU A 136 -4.10 -36.67 2.35
N TRP A 137 -3.78 -35.62 1.59
CA TRP A 137 -2.63 -35.62 0.68
C TRP A 137 -1.31 -35.91 1.43
N ASP A 138 -1.11 -35.32 2.61
CA ASP A 138 0.08 -35.56 3.43
C ASP A 138 0.17 -37.01 3.92
N LEU A 139 -0.95 -37.65 4.25
CA LEU A 139 -1.01 -39.06 4.64
C LEU A 139 -0.66 -39.97 3.47
N ASP A 140 -1.30 -39.77 2.32
CA ASP A 140 -1.07 -40.55 1.10
C ASP A 140 0.38 -40.42 0.64
N ARG A 141 0.90 -39.19 0.59
CA ARG A 141 2.30 -38.93 0.24
C ARG A 141 3.28 -39.60 1.20
N LYS A 142 3.03 -39.53 2.51
CA LYS A 142 3.88 -40.19 3.52
C LYS A 142 3.83 -41.71 3.36
N GLN A 143 2.68 -42.28 3.04
CA GLN A 143 2.53 -43.70 2.81
C GLN A 143 3.34 -44.17 1.59
N ILE A 144 3.20 -43.49 0.44
CA ILE A 144 3.95 -43.79 -0.78
C ILE A 144 5.46 -43.75 -0.51
N LEU A 145 5.94 -42.70 0.17
CA LEU A 145 7.37 -42.54 0.51
C LEU A 145 7.87 -43.61 1.49
N LYS A 146 7.02 -44.12 2.38
CA LYS A 146 7.37 -45.18 3.33
C LYS A 146 7.49 -46.54 2.64
N GLU A 147 6.65 -46.80 1.64
CA GLU A 147 6.65 -48.06 0.88
C GLU A 147 7.79 -48.14 -0.15
N SER A 148 8.38 -46.99 -0.50
CA SER A 148 9.44 -46.83 -1.51
C SER A 148 10.89 -46.93 -0.99
N GLN A 149 11.12 -47.58 0.16
CA GLN A 149 12.45 -47.61 0.82
C GLN A 149 13.51 -48.43 0.06
N SER A 150 13.12 -49.38 -0.80
CA SER A 150 14.05 -50.17 -1.60
C SER A 150 14.26 -49.55 -3.00
N LYS A 151 15.49 -49.65 -3.56
CA LYS A 151 15.80 -49.12 -4.90
C LYS A 151 14.87 -49.65 -6.01
N LYS A 152 14.36 -50.89 -5.89
CA LYS A 152 13.47 -51.52 -6.88
C LYS A 152 12.07 -50.89 -6.90
N LYS A 153 11.60 -50.33 -5.77
CA LYS A 153 10.24 -49.77 -5.61
C LYS A 153 10.16 -48.26 -5.89
N ARG A 154 11.28 -47.62 -6.24
CA ARG A 154 11.30 -46.16 -6.50
C ARG A 154 10.54 -45.77 -7.76
N VAL A 155 10.57 -46.61 -8.80
CA VAL A 155 9.85 -46.36 -10.06
C VAL A 155 8.33 -46.41 -9.85
N GLU A 156 7.85 -47.37 -9.05
CA GLU A 156 6.43 -47.45 -8.69
C GLU A 156 6.00 -46.23 -7.86
N ALA A 157 6.81 -45.85 -6.86
CA ALA A 157 6.51 -44.69 -6.02
C ALA A 157 6.52 -43.35 -6.78
N GLU A 158 7.37 -43.18 -7.79
CA GLU A 158 7.34 -42.01 -8.66
C GLU A 158 6.02 -41.91 -9.45
N ASN A 159 5.52 -43.05 -9.97
CA ASN A 159 4.22 -43.10 -10.65
C ASN A 159 3.07 -42.83 -9.69
N ASP A 160 3.11 -43.37 -8.47
CA ASP A 160 2.08 -43.15 -7.45
C ASP A 160 2.05 -41.68 -6.98
N LEU A 161 3.21 -41.05 -6.80
CA LEU A 161 3.30 -39.62 -6.50
C LEU A 161 2.77 -38.76 -7.64
N HIS A 162 3.03 -39.15 -8.89
CA HIS A 162 2.45 -38.46 -10.05
C HIS A 162 0.92 -38.66 -10.12
N ALA A 163 0.41 -39.82 -9.71
CA ALA A 163 -1.02 -40.09 -9.65
C ALA A 163 -1.73 -39.36 -8.50
N LEU A 164 -1.05 -39.17 -7.36
CA LEU A 164 -1.54 -38.37 -6.23
C LEU A 164 -1.76 -36.90 -6.62
N GLY A 165 -0.93 -36.39 -7.52
CA GLY A 165 -1.00 -35.02 -8.00
C GLY A 165 -0.39 -34.00 -7.05
N ASP A 166 -0.59 -32.72 -7.38
CA ASP A 166 0.01 -31.60 -6.67
C ASP A 166 -0.57 -31.42 -5.26
N GLU A 167 0.22 -30.79 -4.40
CA GLU A 167 -0.23 -30.31 -3.11
C GLU A 167 -1.44 -29.37 -3.28
N PRO A 168 -2.53 -29.56 -2.50
CA PRO A 168 -3.65 -28.63 -2.51
C PRO A 168 -3.19 -27.19 -2.27
N GLU A 169 -3.71 -26.24 -3.04
CA GLU A 169 -3.35 -24.83 -2.86
C GLU A 169 -4.14 -24.20 -1.70
N ALA A 170 -3.44 -23.45 -0.85
CA ALA A 170 -4.11 -22.69 0.21
C ALA A 170 -4.90 -21.51 -0.37
N PRO A 171 -6.10 -21.20 0.15
CA PRO A 171 -6.82 -20.00 -0.25
C PRO A 171 -6.02 -18.74 0.14
N LEU A 172 -6.21 -17.65 -0.62
CA LEU A 172 -5.50 -16.40 -0.38
C LEU A 172 -6.02 -15.72 0.89
N ILE A 173 -5.10 -15.24 1.73
CA ILE A 173 -5.45 -14.45 2.93
C ILE A 173 -6.34 -13.25 2.50
N PRO A 174 -7.54 -13.10 3.09
CA PRO A 174 -8.58 -12.17 2.64
C PRO A 174 -8.38 -10.77 3.25
N MET A 175 -7.18 -10.19 3.11
CA MET A 175 -6.85 -8.86 3.62
C MET A 175 -6.52 -7.94 2.46
N LEU A 176 -7.28 -6.85 2.32
CA LEU A 176 -7.12 -5.78 1.35
C LEU A 176 -6.56 -4.52 2.01
N VAL A 177 -6.97 -4.21 3.23
CA VAL A 177 -6.54 -3.00 3.96
C VAL A 177 -5.77 -3.38 5.22
N CYS A 178 -4.59 -2.78 5.41
CA CYS A 178 -3.77 -2.97 6.61
C CYS A 178 -3.27 -1.61 7.11
N PRO A 179 -3.60 -1.18 8.34
CA PRO A 179 -3.30 0.18 8.79
C PRO A 179 -1.81 0.45 9.01
N GLU A 180 -1.05 -0.54 9.51
CA GLU A 180 0.34 -0.32 9.93
C GLU A 180 1.29 -1.52 9.72
N PRO A 181 1.42 -2.05 8.49
CA PRO A 181 2.38 -3.13 8.26
C PRO A 181 3.81 -2.60 8.27
N THR A 182 4.75 -3.39 8.80
CA THR A 182 6.16 -3.25 8.40
C THR A 182 6.31 -3.64 6.93
N PHE A 183 7.33 -3.12 6.24
CA PHE A 183 7.60 -3.52 4.86
C PHE A 183 7.84 -5.05 4.75
N GLU A 184 8.47 -5.64 5.77
CA GLU A 184 8.60 -7.08 5.95
C GLU A 184 7.27 -7.81 6.03
N GLY A 185 6.37 -7.33 6.90
CA GLY A 185 5.04 -7.89 7.08
C GLY A 185 4.25 -7.85 5.78
N TYR A 186 4.26 -6.70 5.10
CA TYR A 186 3.63 -6.54 3.79
C TYR A 186 4.15 -7.54 2.76
N CYS A 187 5.48 -7.70 2.63
CA CYS A 187 6.05 -8.64 1.67
C CYS A 187 5.69 -10.11 2.00
N LYS A 188 5.60 -10.47 3.29
CA LYS A 188 5.19 -11.81 3.70
C LYS A 188 3.72 -12.06 3.41
N LEU A 189 2.87 -11.08 3.74
CA LEU A 189 1.44 -11.17 3.52
C LEU A 189 1.12 -11.29 2.03
N THR A 190 1.67 -10.44 1.18
CA THR A 190 1.45 -10.48 -0.28
C THR A 190 2.05 -11.71 -0.97
N ALA A 191 2.85 -12.53 -0.29
CA ALA A 191 3.29 -13.81 -0.83
C ALA A 191 2.15 -14.85 -0.83
N VAL A 192 1.25 -14.78 0.15
CA VAL A 192 0.18 -15.78 0.40
C VAL A 192 -1.23 -15.17 0.46
N GLY A 193 -1.33 -13.86 0.31
CA GLY A 193 -2.56 -13.09 0.37
C GLY A 193 -2.89 -12.37 -0.93
N GLN A 194 -3.72 -11.33 -0.82
CA GLN A 194 -4.17 -10.58 -1.98
C GLN A 194 -3.00 -9.88 -2.71
N PRO A 195 -3.02 -9.86 -4.06
CA PRO A 195 -1.96 -9.23 -4.86
C PRO A 195 -2.02 -7.70 -4.84
N SER A 196 -3.18 -7.14 -4.52
CA SER A 196 -3.46 -5.70 -4.46
C SER A 196 -3.92 -5.37 -3.04
N MET A 197 -3.19 -4.47 -2.38
CA MET A 197 -3.44 -4.10 -1.00
C MET A 197 -3.32 -2.59 -0.77
N GLY A 198 -3.83 -2.15 0.37
CA GLY A 198 -3.80 -0.77 0.81
C GLY A 198 -3.23 -0.61 2.21
N ILE A 199 -2.35 0.39 2.41
CA ILE A 199 -2.01 0.92 3.74
C ILE A 199 -2.87 2.15 4.03
N TYR A 200 -3.93 1.99 4.82
CA TYR A 200 -4.92 3.04 5.06
C TYR A 200 -5.05 3.28 6.55
N SER A 201 -4.78 4.52 6.98
CA SER A 201 -4.91 4.90 8.38
C SER A 201 -5.31 6.36 8.53
N ALA A 202 -6.43 6.60 9.22
CA ALA A 202 -6.84 7.91 9.70
C ALA A 202 -5.98 8.43 10.87
N GLU A 203 -5.12 7.55 11.41
CA GLU A 203 -4.12 7.83 12.44
C GLU A 203 -2.72 7.48 11.92
N GLY A 204 -2.32 8.13 10.83
CA GLY A 204 -1.03 7.90 10.14
C GLY A 204 0.20 8.06 11.04
N GLY A 205 0.05 8.70 12.22
CA GLY A 205 1.08 8.74 13.24
C GLY A 205 1.48 7.36 13.78
N SER A 206 0.59 6.37 13.78
CA SER A 206 0.94 5.01 14.18
C SER A 206 1.90 4.35 13.18
N PHE A 207 1.68 4.58 11.87
CA PHE A 207 2.59 4.12 10.83
C PHE A 207 3.93 4.88 10.83
N ILE A 208 3.87 6.22 10.92
CA ILE A 208 5.05 7.09 10.90
C ILE A 208 5.90 6.92 12.17
N GLY A 209 5.28 6.73 13.33
CA GLY A 209 5.94 6.43 14.60
C GLY A 209 6.25 4.94 14.81
N GLY A 210 5.79 4.08 13.90
CA GLY A 210 5.91 2.63 14.02
C GLY A 210 7.33 2.12 13.74
N TYR A 211 7.55 0.84 14.05
CA TYR A 211 8.86 0.19 13.91
C TYR A 211 9.48 0.33 12.51
N GLY A 212 8.66 0.27 11.46
CA GLY A 212 9.12 0.41 10.06
C GLY A 212 9.71 1.78 9.73
N MET A 213 9.41 2.81 10.53
CA MET A 213 9.87 4.18 10.32
C MET A 213 10.87 4.66 11.38
N SER A 214 11.34 3.76 12.25
CA SER A 214 12.46 4.02 13.16
C SER A 214 13.72 4.46 12.40
N ALA A 215 14.67 5.10 13.09
CA ALA A 215 15.90 5.60 12.47
C ALA A 215 16.65 4.53 11.66
N ASP A 216 16.66 3.28 12.14
CA ASP A 216 17.36 2.16 11.52
C ASP A 216 16.62 1.57 10.30
N HIS A 217 15.30 1.77 10.21
CA HIS A 217 14.45 1.11 9.19
C HIS A 217 13.84 2.06 8.17
N ARG A 218 13.70 3.35 8.48
CA ARG A 218 13.00 4.34 7.66
C ARG A 218 13.47 4.39 6.21
N LEU A 219 14.78 4.45 5.99
CA LEU A 219 15.35 4.52 4.64
C LEU A 219 14.98 3.27 3.82
N ARG A 220 15.03 2.10 4.45
CA ARG A 220 14.67 0.83 3.81
C ARG A 220 13.18 0.80 3.47
N THR A 221 12.32 1.20 4.41
CA THR A 221 10.87 1.25 4.21
C THR A 221 10.51 2.22 3.09
N ALA A 222 11.08 3.44 3.10
CA ALA A 222 10.84 4.45 2.07
C ALA A 222 11.29 3.96 0.67
N ALA A 223 12.47 3.34 0.57
CA ALA A 223 12.94 2.77 -0.70
C ALA A 223 12.03 1.63 -1.20
N GLY A 224 11.58 0.76 -0.30
CA GLY A 224 10.65 -0.32 -0.62
C GLY A 224 9.28 0.20 -1.10
N LEU A 225 8.74 1.19 -0.40
CA LEU A 225 7.51 1.89 -0.77
C LEU A 225 7.63 2.58 -2.14
N SER A 226 8.75 3.24 -2.42
CA SER A 226 9.01 3.87 -3.74
C SER A 226 9.04 2.84 -4.87
N SER A 227 9.69 1.69 -4.65
CA SER A 227 9.76 0.61 -5.64
C SER A 227 8.37 0.00 -5.91
N LEU A 228 7.54 -0.13 -4.88
CA LEU A 228 6.15 -0.57 -5.04
C LEU A 228 5.29 0.44 -5.81
N TRP A 229 5.50 1.74 -5.59
CA TRP A 229 4.83 2.79 -6.36
C TRP A 229 5.22 2.74 -7.84
N ASP A 230 6.48 2.47 -8.17
CA ASP A 230 6.93 2.23 -9.55
C ASP A 230 6.31 0.97 -10.17
N GLY A 231 5.76 0.07 -9.35
CA GLY A 231 5.17 -1.20 -9.76
C GLY A 231 6.20 -2.31 -9.99
N ASP A 232 7.39 -2.17 -9.43
CA ASP A 232 8.46 -3.15 -9.54
C ASP A 232 8.13 -4.45 -8.79
N PRO A 233 8.63 -5.60 -9.27
CA PRO A 233 8.48 -6.87 -8.57
C PRO A 233 9.23 -6.86 -7.23
N ILE A 234 8.62 -7.41 -6.19
CA ILE A 234 9.29 -7.60 -4.90
C ILE A 234 10.30 -8.74 -5.07
N LYS A 235 11.60 -8.43 -5.01
CA LYS A 235 12.69 -9.40 -5.09
C LYS A 235 13.48 -9.40 -3.78
N ARG A 236 13.47 -10.53 -3.08
CA ARG A 236 14.12 -10.66 -1.77
C ARG A 236 14.89 -11.96 -1.67
N VAL A 237 16.08 -11.87 -1.11
CA VAL A 237 16.91 -13.02 -0.75
C VAL A 237 17.22 -12.91 0.74
N ARG A 238 16.79 -13.90 1.53
CA ARG A 238 17.06 -13.99 2.96
C ARG A 238 17.58 -15.36 3.31
N VAL A 239 18.46 -15.43 4.30
CA VAL A 239 19.01 -16.71 4.80
C VAL A 239 17.90 -17.64 5.29
N THR A 240 16.91 -17.08 6.00
CA THR A 240 15.82 -17.85 6.62
C THR A 240 14.66 -18.15 5.68
N ASP A 241 14.28 -17.17 4.84
CA ASP A 241 13.07 -17.25 4.01
C ASP A 241 13.36 -17.69 2.56
N GLY A 242 14.64 -17.92 2.21
CA GLY A 242 15.06 -18.28 0.86
C GLY A 242 14.97 -17.11 -0.14
N THR A 243 14.62 -17.43 -1.38
CA THR A 243 14.45 -16.44 -2.47
C THR A 243 12.96 -16.25 -2.76
N THR A 244 12.50 -15.01 -2.73
CA THR A 244 11.11 -14.65 -3.06
C THR A 244 11.10 -13.64 -4.20
N ILE A 245 10.31 -13.92 -5.24
CA ILE A 245 10.07 -13.02 -6.36
C ILE A 245 8.56 -12.90 -6.54
N LEU A 246 8.00 -11.73 -6.22
CA LEU A 246 6.56 -11.46 -6.33
C LEU A 246 6.31 -10.36 -7.38
N PRO A 247 6.10 -10.74 -8.66
CA PRO A 247 5.70 -9.78 -9.68
C PRO A 247 4.22 -9.37 -9.50
N GLY A 248 3.87 -8.18 -9.99
CA GLY A 248 2.48 -7.73 -10.04
C GLY A 248 1.84 -7.45 -8.68
N ARG A 249 2.64 -7.26 -7.62
CA ARG A 249 2.12 -6.81 -6.32
C ARG A 249 1.89 -5.30 -6.35
N ARG A 250 0.71 -4.88 -5.89
CA ARG A 250 0.25 -3.49 -5.94
C ARG A 250 -0.06 -3.00 -4.54
N LEU A 251 0.38 -1.78 -4.25
CA LEU A 251 0.15 -1.13 -2.97
C LEU A 251 -0.41 0.26 -3.22
N SER A 252 -1.49 0.61 -2.53
CA SER A 252 -1.92 2.00 -2.38
C SER A 252 -1.67 2.43 -0.94
N LEU A 253 -1.39 3.71 -0.73
CA LEU A 253 -1.12 4.26 0.59
C LEU A 253 -1.99 5.49 0.79
N HIS A 254 -2.70 5.55 1.90
CA HIS A 254 -3.55 6.66 2.29
C HIS A 254 -3.40 6.88 3.80
N LEU A 255 -2.63 7.89 4.18
CA LEU A 255 -2.35 8.20 5.58
C LEU A 255 -2.86 9.59 5.91
N MET A 256 -3.56 9.71 7.02
CA MET A 256 -3.89 11.01 7.60
C MET A 256 -3.20 11.17 8.93
N ALA A 257 -2.32 12.16 9.05
CA ALA A 257 -1.55 12.41 10.25
C ALA A 257 -1.86 13.79 10.85
N GLN A 258 -1.59 13.93 12.15
CA GLN A 258 -1.62 15.24 12.80
C GLN A 258 -0.30 15.98 12.54
N PRO A 259 -0.27 17.32 12.58
CA PRO A 259 0.95 18.09 12.33
C PRO A 259 2.12 17.78 13.27
N GLU A 260 1.83 17.31 14.49
CA GLU A 260 2.82 17.10 15.56
C GLU A 260 3.50 15.72 15.53
N VAL A 261 3.20 14.90 14.51
CA VAL A 261 3.77 13.57 14.30
C VAL A 261 5.17 13.64 13.66
#